data_AF-A0A955ITZ7-F1
#
_entry.id   AF-A0A955ITZ7-F1
#
_cell.length_a   1.000
_cell.length_b   1.000
_cell.length_c   1.000
_cell.angle_alpha   90.00
_cell.angle_beta   90.00
_cell.angle_gamma   90.00
#
_symmetry.space_group_name_H-M   'P 1'
#
loop_
_entity.id
_entity.type
_entity.pdbx_description
1 polymer ?
#
loop_
_entity_poly.entity_id
_entity_poly.type
_entity_poly.pdbx_seq_one_letter_code
_entity_poly.pdbx_strand_id
1 'polypeptide(L)'
;MTQAIRTWFAGLSDEAGSGSWVAATMTQLGQPDRAHAARLARFVDETVWGGIQYDDGPRKYGVKKSMFFYEPALVPDFDYLEGDWSGWTAWNKEHADDTGRSYNYPHVAAAHWTMYRLLRCHPGLIDDAAHDWDWYLDAAFNTGKFLGGGFGVGVGWRDMGLMEGSVFKHILDDLRREGWDDKANELEALMRRRADHWQTLKYPYGSEMAWDSTGQEEVYTWCTHFGMEDKARVTLNAVLAYMPTVPHWGYNGNARRYWDFIYGGAPHQGIERQIHHYGSGLNSIPVLDAYRRHPDDFYLLRVGIGGSSGALSAIDQDGFASCAFHSNPARLEWDTYSGDVGPNMFGHATSVGSVLVHHDDFGWLGFNGEVETRGDTITMRPWDTFRQRVYLAPAGLFLTLDAGRFAQVEFDVSSREVRVTLDPATEDTSVAWLR
;
A
#
# COMPACT_ATOMS: atom_id res chain seq x y z
N MET A 1 10.15 10.78 16.32
CA MET A 1 11.61 10.89 16.47
C MET A 1 12.06 12.19 15.82
N THR A 2 12.91 13.00 16.45
CA THR A 2 13.34 14.31 15.89
C THR A 2 14.71 14.27 15.22
N GLN A 3 15.54 13.27 15.53
CA GLN A 3 16.86 13.06 14.95
C GLN A 3 17.19 11.56 14.86
N ALA A 4 17.91 11.15 13.82
CA ALA A 4 18.39 9.79 13.62
C ALA A 4 19.64 9.78 12.73
N ILE A 5 20.61 8.90 13.01
CA ILE A 5 21.78 8.70 12.12
C ILE A 5 21.34 8.24 10.73
N ARG A 6 20.33 7.38 10.67
CA ARG A 6 19.60 7.02 9.45
C ARG A 6 18.68 8.18 9.10
N THR A 7 19.16 9.10 8.26
CA THR A 7 18.53 10.42 8.09
C THR A 7 17.09 10.35 7.61
N TRP A 8 16.75 9.34 6.81
CA TRP A 8 15.39 9.13 6.30
C TRP A 8 14.33 8.99 7.40
N PHE A 9 14.64 8.38 8.55
CA PHE A 9 13.69 8.24 9.66
C PHE A 9 13.22 9.59 10.21
N ALA A 10 14.17 10.45 10.55
CA ALA A 10 13.86 11.80 11.04
C ALA A 10 13.38 12.71 9.90
N GLY A 11 13.73 12.36 8.66
CA GLY A 11 13.35 13.07 7.45
C GLY A 11 11.97 12.79 6.90
N LEU A 12 11.21 11.86 7.52
CA LEU A 12 9.84 11.50 7.15
C LEU A 12 9.65 11.02 5.70
N SER A 13 10.72 10.60 5.05
CA SER A 13 10.70 10.11 3.66
C SER A 13 11.46 8.79 3.60
N ASP A 14 11.54 8.19 2.42
CA ASP A 14 11.95 6.79 2.25
C ASP A 14 10.96 5.80 2.92
N GLU A 15 11.02 4.50 2.66
CA GLU A 15 10.00 3.57 3.18
C GLU A 15 9.95 3.56 4.72
N ALA A 16 11.10 3.66 5.37
CA ALA A 16 11.22 3.59 6.82
C ALA A 16 10.86 4.91 7.53
N GLY A 17 11.09 6.06 6.87
CA GLY A 17 10.66 7.35 7.42
C GLY A 17 9.20 7.67 7.10
N SER A 18 8.67 7.11 6.00
CA SER A 18 7.29 7.31 5.59
C SER A 18 6.30 6.36 6.24
N GLY A 19 6.76 5.20 6.71
CA GLY A 19 5.87 4.09 7.04
C GLY A 19 4.77 4.43 8.04
N SER A 20 5.04 5.22 9.08
CA SER A 20 4.02 5.59 10.06
C SER A 20 2.91 6.47 9.47
N TRP A 21 3.25 7.46 8.65
CA TRP A 21 2.25 8.39 8.10
C TRP A 21 1.54 7.81 6.87
N VAL A 22 2.21 6.93 6.11
CA VAL A 22 1.56 6.13 5.06
C VAL A 22 0.53 5.20 5.71
N ALA A 23 0.91 4.44 6.75
CA ALA A 23 -0.01 3.54 7.45
C ALA A 23 -1.24 4.28 8.01
N ALA A 24 -1.00 5.42 8.67
CA ALA A 24 -2.08 6.25 9.22
C ALA A 24 -3.01 6.78 8.12
N THR A 25 -2.45 7.27 7.00
CA THR A 25 -3.21 7.75 5.85
C THR A 25 -4.03 6.62 5.22
N MET A 26 -3.40 5.49 4.90
CA MET A 26 -4.03 4.35 4.24
C MET A 26 -5.16 3.72 5.07
N THR A 27 -5.07 3.80 6.41
CA THR A 27 -6.15 3.36 7.32
C THR A 27 -7.46 4.12 7.07
N GLN A 28 -7.37 5.41 6.72
CA GLN A 28 -8.55 6.26 6.50
C GLN A 28 -9.40 5.82 5.31
N LEU A 29 -8.83 5.09 4.33
CA LEU A 29 -9.60 4.61 3.17
C LEU A 29 -10.80 3.73 3.54
N GLY A 30 -10.69 2.92 4.60
CA GLY A 30 -11.78 2.06 5.05
C GLY A 30 -12.31 2.36 6.46
N GLN A 31 -11.54 3.11 7.25
CA GLN A 31 -11.95 3.59 8.56
C GLN A 31 -11.72 5.11 8.67
N PRO A 32 -12.46 5.91 7.89
CA PRO A 32 -12.39 7.36 8.01
C PRO A 32 -12.83 7.78 9.42
N ASP A 33 -12.01 8.60 10.05
CA ASP A 33 -12.32 9.28 11.31
C ASP A 33 -12.09 10.78 11.11
N ARG A 34 -13.09 11.61 11.41
CA ARG A 34 -13.04 13.06 11.20
C ARG A 34 -11.80 13.71 11.81
N ALA A 35 -11.47 13.38 13.05
CA ALA A 35 -10.35 14.02 13.76
C ALA A 35 -8.99 13.58 13.22
N HIS A 36 -8.83 12.30 12.88
CA HIS A 36 -7.61 11.78 12.28
C HIS A 36 -7.43 12.26 10.83
N ALA A 37 -8.50 12.21 10.03
CA ALA A 37 -8.49 12.69 8.65
C ALA A 37 -8.10 14.17 8.56
N ALA A 38 -8.65 15.03 9.43
CA ALA A 38 -8.28 16.45 9.45
C ALA A 38 -6.80 16.69 9.83
N ARG A 39 -6.26 15.91 10.78
CA ARG A 39 -4.82 15.99 11.14
C ARG A 39 -3.92 15.51 10.00
N LEU A 40 -4.33 14.45 9.32
CA LEU A 40 -3.60 13.89 8.19
C LEU A 40 -3.65 14.81 6.97
N ALA A 41 -4.79 15.44 6.69
CA ALA A 41 -4.90 16.46 5.64
C ALA A 41 -3.92 17.61 5.88
N ARG A 42 -3.90 18.17 7.10
CA ARG A 42 -2.92 19.20 7.47
C ARG A 42 -1.48 18.71 7.33
N PHE A 43 -1.18 17.47 7.74
CA PHE A 43 0.15 16.89 7.56
C PHE A 43 0.53 16.76 6.07
N VAL A 44 -0.40 16.31 5.22
CA VAL A 44 -0.19 16.21 3.78
C VAL A 44 0.08 17.60 3.19
N ASP A 45 -0.65 18.63 3.59
CA ASP A 45 -0.48 19.98 3.03
C ASP A 45 0.80 20.67 3.54
N GLU A 46 1.02 20.66 4.86
CA GLU A 46 2.11 21.42 5.49
C GLU A 46 3.45 20.68 5.47
N THR A 47 3.44 19.34 5.52
CA THR A 47 4.66 18.54 5.64
C THR A 47 4.98 17.74 4.38
N VAL A 48 4.00 17.05 3.79
CA VAL A 48 4.26 16.29 2.55
C VAL A 48 4.43 17.26 1.39
N TRP A 49 3.45 18.11 1.11
CA TRP A 49 3.51 19.11 0.05
C TRP A 49 4.44 20.28 0.40
N GLY A 50 4.35 20.84 1.61
CA GLY A 50 5.18 21.97 2.05
C GLY A 50 6.63 21.62 2.43
N GLY A 51 7.03 20.35 2.34
CA GLY A 51 8.32 19.88 2.83
C GLY A 51 8.92 18.77 1.98
N ILE A 52 8.41 17.55 2.14
CA ILE A 52 8.96 16.33 1.52
C ILE A 52 8.94 16.42 -0.01
N GLN A 53 7.91 17.04 -0.58
CA GLN A 53 7.76 17.31 -2.00
C GLN A 53 8.15 18.77 -2.28
N TYR A 54 8.74 19.04 -3.45
CA TYR A 54 8.88 20.41 -3.92
C TYR A 54 7.52 20.91 -4.43
N ASP A 55 7.03 22.02 -3.87
CA ASP A 55 5.77 22.66 -4.23
C ASP A 55 5.90 23.74 -5.32
N ASP A 56 7.14 24.20 -5.57
CA ASP A 56 7.49 25.20 -6.56
C ASP A 56 8.77 24.89 -7.36
N GLY A 57 9.09 25.81 -8.27
CA GLY A 57 10.35 25.79 -9.02
C GLY A 57 10.51 24.63 -10.02
N PRO A 58 11.74 24.44 -10.55
CA PRO A 58 12.00 23.44 -11.59
C PRO A 58 11.83 21.98 -11.14
N ARG A 59 11.84 21.74 -9.83
CA ARG A 59 11.71 20.40 -9.24
C ARG A 59 10.30 20.13 -8.69
N LYS A 60 9.33 21.01 -8.93
CA LYS A 60 7.95 20.84 -8.45
C LYS A 60 7.44 19.41 -8.69
N TYR A 61 6.78 18.83 -7.68
CA TYR A 61 6.36 17.42 -7.56
C TYR A 61 7.47 16.39 -7.30
N GLY A 62 8.74 16.80 -7.35
CA GLY A 62 9.86 15.95 -6.98
C GLY A 62 9.85 15.64 -5.48
N VAL A 63 10.10 14.39 -5.13
CA VAL A 63 10.06 13.91 -3.74
C VAL A 63 11.48 13.80 -3.21
N LYS A 64 11.79 14.55 -2.15
CA LYS A 64 13.09 14.53 -1.47
C LYS A 64 13.33 13.18 -0.82
N LYS A 65 14.60 12.77 -0.74
CA LYS A 65 15.01 11.60 0.04
C LYS A 65 14.83 11.78 1.54
N SER A 66 14.96 13.00 2.05
CA SER A 66 14.84 13.27 3.49
C SER A 66 14.66 14.76 3.77
N MET A 67 13.81 15.11 4.74
CA MET A 67 13.75 16.47 5.30
C MET A 67 14.85 16.74 6.35
N PHE A 68 15.50 15.69 6.83
CA PHE A 68 16.57 15.75 7.82
C PHE A 68 17.92 15.41 7.17
N PHE A 69 18.98 16.09 7.60
CA PHE A 69 20.32 15.93 7.05
C PHE A 69 21.37 16.19 8.12
N TYR A 70 22.57 15.65 7.92
CA TYR A 70 23.75 15.92 8.74
C TYR A 70 24.75 16.78 7.97
N GLU A 71 24.79 18.07 8.27
CA GLU A 71 25.78 19.00 7.72
C GLU A 71 26.03 20.16 8.69
N PRO A 72 26.85 19.96 9.74
CA PRO A 72 27.05 20.95 10.81
C PRO A 72 27.48 22.34 10.31
N ALA A 73 28.17 22.40 9.16
CA ALA A 73 28.58 23.67 8.56
C ALA A 73 27.40 24.56 8.11
N LEU A 74 26.25 23.98 7.77
CA LEU A 74 25.04 24.72 7.35
C LEU A 74 24.17 25.15 8.53
N VAL A 75 24.28 24.45 9.66
CA VAL A 75 23.45 24.66 10.86
C VAL A 75 24.34 24.59 12.12
N PRO A 76 25.28 25.54 12.31
CA PRO A 76 26.31 25.44 13.35
C PRO A 76 25.76 25.44 14.78
N ASP A 77 24.55 25.96 14.98
CA ASP A 77 23.88 26.02 16.28
C ASP A 77 22.93 24.82 16.54
N PHE A 78 22.79 23.89 15.58
CA PHE A 78 21.96 22.71 15.75
C PHE A 78 22.73 21.60 16.48
N ASP A 79 22.20 21.15 17.61
CA ASP A 79 22.80 20.09 18.41
C ASP A 79 22.40 18.71 17.86
N TYR A 80 23.29 18.12 17.06
CA TYR A 80 23.12 16.78 16.54
C TYR A 80 23.33 15.72 17.64
N LEU A 81 22.50 14.68 17.66
CA LEU A 81 22.69 13.56 18.58
C LEU A 81 24.09 12.93 18.43
N GLU A 82 24.64 12.45 19.54
CA GLU A 82 25.93 11.76 19.54
C GLU A 82 25.82 10.45 18.75
N GLY A 83 26.76 10.21 17.84
CA GLY A 83 26.76 9.04 16.98
C GLY A 83 27.79 9.07 15.85
N ASP A 84 27.90 7.96 15.13
CA ASP A 84 28.72 7.89 13.91
C ASP A 84 27.94 8.40 12.69
N TRP A 85 28.25 9.63 12.28
CA TRP A 85 27.67 10.28 11.11
C TRP A 85 28.53 10.13 9.83
N SER A 86 29.55 9.27 9.85
CA SER A 86 30.42 9.02 8.69
C SER A 86 29.90 7.90 7.77
N GLY A 87 28.88 7.16 8.22
CA GLY A 87 28.30 6.05 7.48
C GLY A 87 27.40 6.46 6.31
N TRP A 88 27.09 5.50 5.44
CA TRP A 88 26.25 5.70 4.24
C TRP A 88 24.80 6.11 4.54
N THR A 89 24.36 5.98 5.79
CA THR A 89 23.01 6.32 6.24
C THR A 89 22.87 7.79 6.67
N ALA A 90 23.98 8.50 6.82
CA ALA A 90 24.04 9.90 7.21
C ALA A 90 24.21 10.78 5.98
N TRP A 91 23.11 11.38 5.52
CA TRP A 91 23.10 12.19 4.31
C TRP A 91 23.33 13.67 4.60
N ASN A 92 24.16 14.34 3.79
CA ASN A 92 24.28 15.79 3.78
C ASN A 92 23.04 16.44 3.13
N LYS A 93 22.97 17.78 3.10
CA LYS A 93 21.79 18.48 2.60
C LYS A 93 21.52 18.18 1.13
N GLU A 94 22.57 18.15 0.31
CA GLU A 94 22.45 17.86 -1.13
C GLU A 94 21.82 16.48 -1.38
N HIS A 95 22.29 15.43 -0.69
CA HIS A 95 21.73 14.10 -0.82
C HIS A 95 20.31 14.03 -0.26
N ALA A 96 20.04 14.66 0.89
CA ALA A 96 18.69 14.68 1.47
C ALA A 96 17.65 15.36 0.53
N ASP A 97 18.05 16.46 -0.13
CA ASP A 97 17.24 17.23 -1.09
C ASP A 97 17.14 16.58 -2.49
N ASP A 98 17.84 15.48 -2.74
CA ASP A 98 17.84 14.76 -4.02
C ASP A 98 16.46 14.11 -4.28
N THR A 99 15.99 14.22 -5.52
CA THR A 99 14.70 13.66 -5.98
C THR A 99 14.87 12.43 -6.86
N GLY A 100 16.04 11.80 -6.82
CA GLY A 100 16.47 10.76 -7.73
C GLY A 100 16.07 9.35 -7.31
N ARG A 101 15.29 9.15 -6.24
CA ARG A 101 14.86 7.83 -5.76
C ARG A 101 13.39 7.57 -6.07
N SER A 102 13.11 6.73 -7.06
CA SER A 102 11.75 6.40 -7.49
C SER A 102 10.87 5.79 -6.39
N TYR A 103 11.46 5.03 -5.46
CA TYR A 103 10.74 4.38 -4.36
C TYR A 103 10.01 5.35 -3.42
N ASN A 104 10.40 6.63 -3.38
CA ASN A 104 9.76 7.61 -2.49
C ASN A 104 8.42 8.13 -3.02
N TYR A 105 8.20 8.05 -4.33
CA TYR A 105 7.04 8.65 -4.99
C TYR A 105 5.72 7.92 -4.72
N PRO A 106 5.66 6.56 -4.72
CA PRO A 106 4.46 5.84 -4.34
C PRO A 106 3.87 6.25 -2.99
N HIS A 107 4.71 6.44 -1.96
CA HIS A 107 4.27 6.85 -0.62
C HIS A 107 3.50 8.19 -0.65
N VAL A 108 4.09 9.19 -1.33
CA VAL A 108 3.49 10.53 -1.48
C VAL A 108 2.24 10.48 -2.36
N ALA A 109 2.28 9.70 -3.43
CA ALA A 109 1.13 9.51 -4.31
C ALA A 109 -0.04 8.83 -3.58
N ALA A 110 0.23 7.86 -2.70
CA ALA A 110 -0.77 7.19 -1.88
C ALA A 110 -1.41 8.14 -0.86
N ALA A 111 -0.64 9.05 -0.27
CA ALA A 111 -1.19 10.05 0.63
C ALA A 111 -2.13 11.03 -0.11
N HIS A 112 -1.68 11.60 -1.22
CA HIS A 112 -2.52 12.48 -2.06
C HIS A 112 -3.77 11.76 -2.57
N TRP A 113 -3.61 10.55 -3.12
CA TRP A 113 -4.73 9.75 -3.59
C TRP A 113 -5.75 9.46 -2.47
N THR A 114 -5.27 9.16 -1.26
CA THR A 114 -6.17 8.94 -0.13
C THR A 114 -6.94 10.21 0.25
N MET A 115 -6.29 11.38 0.29
CA MET A 115 -6.99 12.64 0.56
C MET A 115 -8.06 12.94 -0.51
N TYR A 116 -7.74 12.70 -1.79
CA TYR A 116 -8.72 12.75 -2.87
C TYR A 116 -9.94 11.87 -2.56
N ARG A 117 -9.71 10.60 -2.25
CA ARG A 117 -10.78 9.62 -1.96
C ARG A 117 -11.64 10.05 -0.77
N LEU A 118 -11.01 10.50 0.31
CA LEU A 118 -11.72 10.96 1.51
C LEU A 118 -12.64 12.14 1.20
N LEU A 119 -12.11 13.20 0.60
CA LEU A 119 -12.89 14.40 0.28
C LEU A 119 -13.96 14.15 -0.78
N ARG A 120 -13.66 13.26 -1.75
CA ARG A 120 -14.59 12.93 -2.84
C ARG A 120 -15.75 12.04 -2.41
N CYS A 121 -15.49 11.09 -1.52
CA CYS A 121 -16.44 10.04 -1.14
C CYS A 121 -17.14 10.32 0.20
N HIS A 122 -16.57 11.19 1.03
CA HIS A 122 -17.10 11.59 2.34
C HIS A 122 -17.23 13.14 2.44
N PRO A 123 -18.20 13.76 1.73
CA PRO A 123 -18.37 15.21 1.78
C PRO A 123 -18.56 15.71 3.22
N GLY A 124 -17.76 16.70 3.60
CA GLY A 124 -17.79 17.25 4.96
C GLY A 124 -17.08 16.39 6.01
N LEU A 125 -16.26 15.41 5.63
CA LEU A 125 -15.39 14.68 6.59
C LEU A 125 -14.25 15.56 7.14
N ILE A 126 -13.71 16.45 6.30
CA ILE A 126 -12.61 17.35 6.65
C ILE A 126 -13.11 18.78 6.39
N ASP A 127 -13.63 19.43 7.42
CA ASP A 127 -14.30 20.73 7.29
C ASP A 127 -13.34 21.86 6.89
N ASP A 128 -12.08 21.77 7.31
CA ASP A 128 -11.03 22.78 7.11
C ASP A 128 -9.96 22.31 6.11
N ALA A 129 -10.34 21.53 5.09
CA ALA A 129 -9.39 21.09 4.07
C ALA A 129 -8.78 22.29 3.33
N ALA A 130 -7.45 22.32 3.17
CA ALA A 130 -6.78 23.43 2.46
C ALA A 130 -7.10 23.43 0.95
N HIS A 131 -7.44 22.26 0.43
CA HIS A 131 -7.72 22.03 -0.99
C HIS A 131 -8.96 21.16 -1.18
N ASP A 132 -9.63 21.33 -2.32
CA ASP A 132 -10.70 20.44 -2.77
C ASP A 132 -10.14 19.10 -3.24
N TRP A 133 -11.01 18.08 -3.37
CA TRP A 133 -10.62 16.71 -3.73
C TRP A 133 -9.83 16.62 -5.05
N ASP A 134 -10.13 17.50 -6.00
CA ASP A 134 -9.58 17.49 -7.35
C ASP A 134 -8.12 17.92 -7.36
N TRP A 135 -7.75 18.87 -6.48
CA TRP A 135 -6.37 19.25 -6.28
C TRP A 135 -5.51 18.07 -5.82
N TYR A 136 -6.00 17.25 -4.87
CA TYR A 136 -5.26 16.08 -4.38
C TYR A 136 -5.11 15.01 -5.47
N LEU A 137 -6.13 14.81 -6.32
CA LEU A 137 -6.01 13.91 -7.46
C LEU A 137 -4.98 14.41 -8.49
N ASP A 138 -4.94 15.73 -8.72
CA ASP A 138 -3.93 16.35 -9.58
C ASP A 138 -2.51 16.20 -8.99
N ALA A 139 -2.35 16.39 -7.68
CA ALA A 139 -1.06 16.20 -7.00
C ALA A 139 -0.59 14.73 -7.08
N ALA A 140 -1.50 13.77 -6.89
CA ALA A 140 -1.22 12.35 -7.04
C ALA A 140 -0.78 12.00 -8.48
N PHE A 141 -1.50 12.51 -9.49
CA PHE A 141 -1.14 12.37 -10.90
C PHE A 141 0.25 12.96 -11.20
N ASN A 142 0.51 14.21 -10.80
CA ASN A 142 1.76 14.88 -11.11
C ASN A 142 2.97 14.24 -10.39
N THR A 143 2.74 13.64 -9.20
CA THR A 143 3.75 12.81 -8.52
C THR A 143 4.15 11.60 -9.38
N GLY A 144 3.17 10.87 -9.92
CA GLY A 144 3.41 9.77 -10.86
C GLY A 144 4.03 10.22 -12.19
N LYS A 145 3.65 11.40 -12.68
CA LYS A 145 4.25 12.03 -13.87
C LYS A 145 5.72 12.35 -13.66
N PHE A 146 6.09 12.92 -12.51
CA PHE A 146 7.48 13.22 -12.18
C PHE A 146 8.32 11.95 -12.13
N LEU A 147 7.87 10.95 -11.37
CA LEU A 147 8.47 9.62 -11.31
C LEU A 147 8.73 9.04 -12.71
N GLY A 148 7.72 9.07 -13.58
CA GLY A 148 7.80 8.52 -14.93
C GLY A 148 8.65 9.35 -15.92
N GLY A 149 9.21 10.48 -15.48
CA GLY A 149 10.02 11.37 -16.32
C GLY A 149 9.21 12.30 -17.23
N GLY A 150 7.92 12.51 -16.96
CA GLY A 150 7.03 13.37 -17.74
C GLY A 150 7.39 14.86 -17.71
N PHE A 151 8.28 15.29 -16.81
CA PHE A 151 8.85 16.64 -16.76
C PHE A 151 10.28 16.72 -17.34
N GLY A 152 10.73 15.72 -18.10
CA GLY A 152 12.09 15.68 -18.64
C GLY A 152 13.17 15.43 -17.58
N VAL A 153 12.78 14.84 -16.44
CA VAL A 153 13.65 14.53 -15.31
C VAL A 153 14.10 13.07 -15.33
N GLY A 154 15.32 12.82 -14.86
CA GLY A 154 15.84 11.48 -14.59
C GLY A 154 15.58 11.12 -13.13
N VAL A 155 14.88 10.01 -12.89
CA VAL A 155 14.69 9.44 -11.56
C VAL A 155 15.31 8.04 -11.58
N GLY A 156 16.23 7.79 -10.65
CA GLY A 156 16.88 6.49 -10.49
C GLY A 156 15.86 5.41 -10.13
N TRP A 157 16.14 4.17 -10.54
CA TRP A 157 15.28 2.98 -10.33
C TRP A 157 13.88 3.05 -10.93
N ARG A 158 13.51 4.13 -11.65
CA ARG A 158 12.20 4.24 -12.31
C ARG A 158 11.90 3.08 -13.28
N ASP A 159 12.93 2.43 -13.81
CA ASP A 159 12.76 1.34 -14.77
C ASP A 159 12.60 -0.03 -14.09
N MET A 160 12.59 -0.08 -12.75
CA MET A 160 12.25 -1.26 -11.95
C MET A 160 10.81 -1.16 -11.42
N GLY A 161 10.27 -2.27 -10.90
CA GLY A 161 9.09 -2.26 -10.06
C GLY A 161 9.36 -1.61 -8.71
N LEU A 162 8.35 -0.93 -8.15
CA LEU A 162 8.42 -0.16 -6.91
C LEU A 162 7.41 -0.67 -5.89
N MET A 163 7.77 -0.54 -4.61
CA MET A 163 6.85 -0.70 -3.49
C MET A 163 5.70 0.30 -3.61
N GLU A 164 4.48 -0.18 -3.39
CA GLU A 164 3.23 0.59 -3.51
C GLU A 164 2.97 1.12 -4.93
N GLY A 165 3.72 0.66 -5.94
CA GLY A 165 3.60 1.20 -7.30
C GLY A 165 2.24 0.91 -7.96
N SER A 166 1.46 -0.03 -7.42
CA SER A 166 0.06 -0.23 -7.80
C SER A 166 -0.85 0.96 -7.47
N VAL A 167 -0.42 1.91 -6.63
CA VAL A 167 -1.15 3.17 -6.38
C VAL A 167 -1.39 3.95 -7.67
N PHE A 168 -0.45 3.93 -8.62
CA PHE A 168 -0.61 4.63 -9.88
C PHE A 168 -1.71 4.02 -10.75
N LYS A 169 -2.03 2.73 -10.55
CA LYS A 169 -3.17 2.10 -11.21
C LYS A 169 -4.49 2.58 -10.59
N HIS A 170 -4.55 2.72 -9.26
CA HIS A 170 -5.70 3.32 -8.59
C HIS A 170 -5.93 4.78 -9.02
N ILE A 171 -4.86 5.57 -9.10
CA ILE A 171 -4.90 6.95 -9.60
C ILE A 171 -5.38 6.97 -11.06
N LEU A 172 -4.86 6.10 -11.93
CA LEU A 172 -5.34 5.99 -13.32
C LEU A 172 -6.85 5.73 -13.39
N ASP A 173 -7.36 4.78 -12.60
CA ASP A 173 -8.77 4.41 -12.60
C ASP A 173 -9.67 5.55 -12.11
N ASP A 174 -9.24 6.27 -11.08
CA ASP A 174 -10.00 7.39 -10.55
C ASP A 174 -9.88 8.64 -11.47
N LEU A 175 -8.74 8.87 -12.16
CA LEU A 175 -8.64 9.89 -13.22
C LEU A 175 -9.66 9.63 -14.34
N ARG A 176 -9.80 8.38 -14.79
CA ARG A 176 -10.82 8.00 -15.79
C ARG A 176 -12.23 8.23 -15.27
N ARG A 177 -12.50 7.91 -14.01
CA ARG A 177 -13.81 8.11 -13.38
C ARG A 177 -14.22 9.57 -13.30
N GLU A 178 -13.29 10.44 -12.97
CA GLU A 178 -13.54 11.89 -12.92
C GLU A 178 -13.51 12.55 -14.31
N GLY A 179 -13.34 11.76 -15.39
CA GLY A 179 -13.34 12.24 -16.78
C GLY A 179 -12.06 12.97 -17.18
N TRP A 180 -10.96 12.78 -16.45
CA TRP A 180 -9.67 13.43 -16.71
C TRP A 180 -8.83 12.62 -17.71
N ASP A 181 -9.41 12.34 -18.86
CA ASP A 181 -8.88 11.39 -19.84
C ASP A 181 -7.49 11.76 -20.36
N ASP A 182 -7.17 13.05 -20.53
CA ASP A 182 -5.85 13.49 -20.98
C ASP A 182 -4.75 13.13 -19.97
N LYS A 183 -5.00 13.39 -18.68
CA LYS A 183 -4.07 13.02 -17.59
C LYS A 183 -4.00 11.50 -17.45
N ALA A 184 -5.13 10.81 -17.54
CA ALA A 184 -5.18 9.35 -17.50
C ALA A 184 -4.35 8.73 -18.64
N ASN A 185 -4.54 9.21 -19.88
CA ASN A 185 -3.75 8.79 -21.05
C ASN A 185 -2.25 9.05 -20.86
N GLU A 186 -1.88 10.19 -20.29
CA GLU A 186 -0.47 10.51 -20.03
C GLU A 186 0.16 9.56 -18.99
N LEU A 187 -0.50 9.36 -17.84
CA LEU A 187 -0.05 8.44 -16.80
C LEU A 187 0.06 7.01 -17.32
N GLU A 188 -0.96 6.55 -18.04
CA GLU A 188 -0.98 5.23 -18.65
C GLU A 188 0.17 5.05 -19.65
N ALA A 189 0.47 6.05 -20.48
CA ALA A 189 1.59 6.01 -21.41
C ALA A 189 2.97 5.99 -20.70
N LEU A 190 3.10 6.69 -19.57
CA LEU A 190 4.30 6.63 -18.72
C LEU A 190 4.51 5.21 -18.16
N MET A 191 3.45 4.61 -17.62
CA MET A 191 3.49 3.27 -17.03
C MET A 191 3.67 2.19 -18.10
N ARG A 192 3.11 2.39 -19.30
CA ARG A 192 3.32 1.50 -20.44
C ARG A 192 4.79 1.39 -20.83
N ARG A 193 5.53 2.51 -20.85
CA ARG A 193 6.97 2.48 -21.14
C ARG A 193 7.76 1.67 -20.13
N ARG A 194 7.42 1.79 -18.84
CA ARG A 194 8.02 0.97 -17.77
C ARG A 194 7.69 -0.52 -17.98
N ALA A 195 6.44 -0.84 -18.26
CA ALA A 195 6.01 -2.21 -18.53
C ALA A 195 6.66 -2.84 -19.78
N ASP A 196 6.80 -2.07 -20.87
CA ASP A 196 7.51 -2.53 -22.07
C ASP A 196 9.00 -2.80 -21.75
N HIS A 197 9.64 -2.00 -20.91
CA HIS A 197 11.00 -2.28 -20.44
C HIS A 197 11.06 -3.56 -19.58
N TRP A 198 10.13 -3.75 -18.65
CA TRP A 198 10.03 -4.94 -17.81
C TRP A 198 9.88 -6.24 -18.59
N GLN A 199 9.25 -6.22 -19.78
CA GLN A 199 9.21 -7.38 -20.68
C GLN A 199 10.61 -7.88 -21.06
N THR A 200 11.56 -6.96 -21.21
CA THR A 200 12.94 -7.27 -21.62
C THR A 200 13.79 -7.87 -20.49
N LEU A 201 13.37 -7.67 -19.23
CA LEU A 201 14.10 -8.10 -18.05
C LEU A 201 13.59 -9.43 -17.51
N LYS A 202 14.46 -10.30 -17.00
CA LYS A 202 14.02 -11.58 -16.41
C LYS A 202 13.19 -11.36 -15.13
N TYR A 203 13.68 -10.50 -14.23
CA TYR A 203 13.09 -10.21 -12.93
C TYR A 203 13.22 -8.70 -12.60
N PRO A 204 12.26 -7.86 -13.05
CA PRO A 204 12.32 -6.40 -12.92
C PRO A 204 11.88 -5.90 -11.53
N TYR A 205 12.27 -6.57 -10.45
CA TYR A 205 11.78 -6.28 -9.08
C TYR A 205 12.86 -5.70 -8.14
N GLY A 206 14.09 -5.57 -8.65
CA GLY A 206 15.28 -5.17 -7.91
C GLY A 206 15.33 -3.71 -7.49
N SER A 207 16.05 -3.48 -6.39
CA SER A 207 16.45 -2.24 -5.73
C SER A 207 17.99 -2.26 -5.54
N GLU A 208 18.49 -1.50 -4.58
CA GLU A 208 19.90 -1.47 -4.19
C GLU A 208 20.44 -2.80 -3.64
N MET A 209 19.61 -3.83 -3.41
CA MET A 209 19.99 -5.08 -2.74
C MET A 209 19.97 -6.32 -3.65
N ALA A 210 20.85 -7.29 -3.35
CA ALA A 210 21.10 -8.46 -4.22
C ALA A 210 20.01 -9.56 -4.20
N TRP A 211 19.23 -9.67 -3.11
CA TRP A 211 18.09 -10.58 -3.00
C TRP A 211 16.81 -9.77 -2.85
N ASP A 212 16.14 -9.53 -3.97
CA ASP A 212 15.14 -8.48 -4.02
C ASP A 212 13.70 -8.95 -4.25
N SER A 213 12.82 -8.48 -3.36
CA SER A 213 11.38 -8.71 -3.36
C SER A 213 10.59 -7.41 -3.21
N THR A 214 11.05 -6.33 -3.84
CA THR A 214 10.55 -4.96 -3.63
C THR A 214 9.36 -4.60 -4.50
N GLY A 215 9.37 -4.93 -5.80
CA GLY A 215 8.42 -4.38 -6.78
C GLY A 215 7.52 -5.36 -7.51
N GLN A 216 7.33 -6.59 -7.01
CA GLN A 216 6.53 -7.62 -7.66
C GLN A 216 5.08 -7.19 -7.88
N GLU A 217 4.48 -6.48 -6.93
CA GLU A 217 3.09 -6.06 -6.98
C GLU A 217 2.84 -5.03 -8.09
N GLU A 218 3.73 -4.04 -8.26
CA GLU A 218 3.60 -3.05 -9.33
C GLU A 218 3.74 -3.71 -10.70
N VAL A 219 4.77 -4.55 -10.86
CA VAL A 219 5.03 -5.23 -12.14
C VAL A 219 3.86 -6.13 -12.51
N TYR A 220 3.35 -6.93 -11.57
CA TYR A 220 2.18 -7.77 -11.81
C TYR A 220 0.96 -6.92 -12.21
N THR A 221 0.68 -5.85 -11.46
CA THR A 221 -0.51 -5.01 -11.65
C THR A 221 -0.55 -4.42 -13.06
N TRP A 222 0.54 -3.80 -13.49
CA TRP A 222 0.62 -3.15 -14.80
C TRP A 222 0.78 -4.13 -15.96
N CYS A 223 1.55 -5.21 -15.79
CA CYS A 223 1.64 -6.24 -16.83
C CYS A 223 0.27 -6.88 -17.07
N THR A 224 -0.51 -7.12 -16.01
CA THR A 224 -1.88 -7.62 -16.14
C THR A 224 -2.77 -6.60 -16.84
N HIS A 225 -2.71 -5.32 -16.46
CA HIS A 225 -3.46 -4.23 -17.10
C HIS A 225 -3.20 -4.16 -18.62
N PHE A 226 -1.94 -4.30 -19.05
CA PHE A 226 -1.55 -4.22 -20.46
C PHE A 226 -1.66 -5.55 -21.23
N GLY A 227 -2.22 -6.61 -20.63
CA GLY A 227 -2.34 -7.92 -21.28
C GLY A 227 -1.02 -8.66 -21.49
N MET A 228 0.02 -8.32 -20.71
CA MET A 228 1.34 -8.95 -20.75
C MET A 228 1.39 -10.19 -19.84
N GLU A 229 0.54 -11.17 -20.14
CA GLU A 229 0.24 -12.32 -19.29
C GLU A 229 1.47 -13.13 -18.86
N ASP A 230 2.43 -13.34 -19.76
CA ASP A 230 3.64 -14.09 -19.45
C ASP A 230 4.47 -13.45 -18.33
N LYS A 231 4.61 -12.13 -18.35
CA LYS A 231 5.33 -11.41 -17.30
C LYS A 231 4.55 -11.44 -16.00
N ALA A 232 3.25 -11.15 -16.04
CA ALA A 232 2.39 -11.21 -14.87
C ALA A 232 2.45 -12.59 -14.20
N ARG A 233 2.38 -13.68 -14.98
CA ARG A 233 2.51 -15.06 -14.50
C ARG A 233 3.89 -15.35 -13.89
N VAL A 234 4.97 -14.89 -14.52
CA VAL A 234 6.33 -15.02 -13.95
C VAL A 234 6.43 -14.27 -12.62
N THR A 235 5.84 -13.08 -12.52
CA THR A 235 5.82 -12.29 -11.29
C THR A 235 5.02 -12.97 -10.18
N LEU A 236 3.81 -13.46 -10.48
CA LEU A 236 3.00 -14.22 -9.54
C LEU A 236 3.73 -15.47 -9.04
N ASN A 237 4.34 -16.24 -9.95
CA ASN A 237 5.12 -17.43 -9.57
C ASN A 237 6.33 -17.08 -8.70
N ALA A 238 6.96 -15.92 -8.93
CA ALA A 238 8.03 -15.44 -8.07
C ALA A 238 7.52 -15.15 -6.65
N VAL A 239 6.36 -14.48 -6.52
CA VAL A 239 5.69 -14.25 -5.22
C VAL A 239 5.41 -15.56 -4.50
N LEU A 240 4.75 -16.51 -5.18
CA LEU A 240 4.36 -17.79 -4.58
C LEU A 240 5.56 -18.66 -4.18
N ALA A 241 6.74 -18.46 -4.80
CA ALA A 241 7.95 -19.17 -4.43
C ALA A 241 8.48 -18.80 -3.04
N TYR A 242 8.12 -17.63 -2.49
CA TYR A 242 8.59 -17.17 -1.18
C TYR A 242 7.49 -16.79 -0.19
N MET A 243 6.21 -16.91 -0.57
CA MET A 243 5.04 -16.60 0.24
C MET A 243 4.15 -17.86 0.43
N PRO A 244 4.35 -18.64 1.51
CA PRO A 244 3.81 -20.00 1.61
C PRO A 244 2.44 -20.06 2.30
N THR A 245 1.74 -21.19 2.15
CA THR A 245 0.62 -21.57 3.05
C THR A 245 1.13 -22.46 4.16
N VAL A 246 1.39 -21.90 5.34
CA VAL A 246 1.79 -22.65 6.54
C VAL A 246 0.72 -22.41 7.60
N PRO A 247 0.18 -23.44 8.29
CA PRO A 247 -0.85 -23.27 9.33
C PRO A 247 -0.23 -22.71 10.62
N HIS A 248 0.34 -21.51 10.52
CA HIS A 248 0.96 -20.77 11.61
C HIS A 248 0.75 -19.28 11.33
N TRP A 249 0.31 -18.54 12.35
CA TRP A 249 -0.06 -17.13 12.23
C TRP A 249 1.03 -16.30 11.54
N GLY A 250 2.30 -16.51 11.90
CA GLY A 250 3.44 -15.77 11.35
C GLY A 250 4.00 -16.27 10.01
N TYR A 251 3.57 -17.43 9.51
CA TYR A 251 4.13 -18.00 8.28
C TYR A 251 3.12 -18.10 7.14
N ASN A 252 1.81 -18.15 7.42
CA ASN A 252 0.80 -18.14 6.37
C ASN A 252 0.80 -16.82 5.60
N GLY A 253 1.04 -16.86 4.29
CA GLY A 253 1.09 -15.67 3.45
C GLY A 253 2.23 -14.70 3.81
N ASN A 254 3.21 -15.12 4.61
CA ASN A 254 4.32 -14.27 4.99
C ASN A 254 5.44 -14.30 3.93
N ALA A 255 5.64 -13.17 3.26
CA ALA A 255 6.74 -13.00 2.31
C ALA A 255 8.09 -13.14 3.02
N ARG A 256 8.89 -14.12 2.59
CA ARG A 256 10.21 -14.38 3.19
C ARG A 256 11.19 -13.22 2.93
N ARG A 257 11.50 -12.43 3.97
CA ARG A 257 12.47 -11.31 3.94
C ARG A 257 13.43 -11.34 5.13
N TYR A 258 14.59 -10.69 5.00
CA TYR A 258 15.74 -10.90 5.91
C TYR A 258 16.52 -9.67 6.37
N TRP A 259 16.57 -8.60 5.59
CA TRP A 259 17.58 -7.54 5.79
C TRP A 259 17.00 -6.23 6.31
N ASP A 260 15.70 -6.02 6.16
CA ASP A 260 15.05 -4.73 6.33
C ASP A 260 15.11 -4.19 7.77
N PHE A 261 15.36 -5.01 8.80
CA PHE A 261 15.59 -4.47 10.15
C PHE A 261 16.81 -3.54 10.23
N ILE A 262 17.84 -3.76 9.40
CA ILE A 262 18.99 -2.83 9.31
C ILE A 262 18.53 -1.47 8.79
N TYR A 263 17.52 -1.47 7.92
CA TYR A 263 17.01 -0.29 7.22
C TYR A 263 15.88 0.43 7.98
N GLY A 264 14.81 -0.31 8.29
CA GLY A 264 13.56 0.17 8.90
C GLY A 264 13.29 -0.33 10.31
N GLY A 265 14.10 -1.22 10.88
CA GLY A 265 13.99 -1.65 12.28
C GLY A 265 14.59 -0.66 13.27
N ALA A 266 14.44 -0.92 14.56
CA ALA A 266 15.13 -0.20 15.64
C ALA A 266 16.68 -0.23 15.45
N PRO A 267 17.49 0.49 16.23
CA PRO A 267 18.95 0.39 16.13
C PRO A 267 19.49 -1.00 16.51
N HIS A 268 20.72 -1.30 16.10
CA HIS A 268 21.48 -2.51 16.45
C HIS A 268 20.86 -3.84 15.99
N GLN A 269 20.19 -3.81 14.84
CA GLN A 269 19.54 -4.97 14.26
C GLN A 269 20.47 -5.75 13.33
N GLY A 270 20.22 -7.06 13.24
CA GLY A 270 20.92 -7.96 12.34
C GLY A 270 20.05 -8.41 11.16
N ILE A 271 20.60 -9.32 10.37
CA ILE A 271 19.87 -10.03 9.32
C ILE A 271 19.16 -11.23 9.95
N GLU A 272 17.83 -11.26 9.88
CA GLU A 272 17.02 -12.38 10.36
C GLU A 272 15.68 -12.43 9.61
N ARG A 273 14.99 -13.56 9.64
CA ARG A 273 13.68 -13.64 8.98
C ARG A 273 12.70 -12.70 9.67
N GLN A 274 11.99 -11.93 8.87
CA GLN A 274 10.93 -11.04 9.31
C GLN A 274 9.57 -11.70 9.12
N ILE A 275 8.69 -11.54 10.10
CA ILE A 275 7.32 -12.03 10.04
C ILE A 275 6.40 -10.84 9.77
N HIS A 276 5.61 -10.96 8.69
CA HIS A 276 4.61 -9.98 8.26
C HIS A 276 5.18 -8.59 8.02
N HIS A 277 6.41 -8.51 7.51
CA HIS A 277 6.97 -7.30 6.90
C HIS A 277 6.20 -6.88 5.63
N TYR A 278 6.44 -5.67 5.13
CA TYR A 278 5.65 -5.05 4.05
C TYR A 278 5.49 -5.88 2.79
N GLY A 279 6.47 -6.74 2.50
CA GLY A 279 6.39 -7.64 1.35
C GLY A 279 5.16 -8.55 1.40
N SER A 280 4.59 -8.84 2.57
CA SER A 280 3.43 -9.73 2.72
C SER A 280 2.14 -9.05 2.26
N GLY A 281 1.88 -7.84 2.74
CA GLY A 281 0.72 -7.05 2.33
C GLY A 281 0.79 -6.60 0.87
N LEU A 282 1.97 -6.17 0.37
CA LEU A 282 2.10 -5.79 -1.04
C LEU A 282 1.85 -6.98 -1.96
N ASN A 283 2.43 -8.14 -1.65
CA ASN A 283 2.29 -9.33 -2.48
C ASN A 283 0.92 -10.03 -2.35
N SER A 284 0.08 -9.66 -1.38
CA SER A 284 -1.31 -10.13 -1.38
C SER A 284 -2.13 -9.50 -2.49
N ILE A 285 -1.78 -8.31 -2.98
CA ILE A 285 -2.45 -7.65 -4.12
C ILE A 285 -2.45 -8.57 -5.36
N PRO A 286 -1.28 -8.97 -5.91
CA PRO A 286 -1.25 -9.82 -7.10
C PRO A 286 -1.87 -11.21 -6.86
N VAL A 287 -1.71 -11.78 -5.66
CA VAL A 287 -2.23 -13.12 -5.33
C VAL A 287 -3.76 -13.12 -5.26
N LEU A 288 -4.37 -12.15 -4.57
CA LEU A 288 -5.83 -12.04 -4.49
C LEU A 288 -6.44 -11.66 -5.83
N ASP A 289 -5.72 -10.88 -6.64
CA ASP A 289 -6.13 -10.54 -7.99
C ASP A 289 -6.09 -11.75 -8.93
N ALA A 290 -5.06 -12.59 -8.83
CA ALA A 290 -4.97 -13.86 -9.54
C ALA A 290 -6.11 -14.81 -9.12
N TYR A 291 -6.40 -14.91 -7.81
CA TYR A 291 -7.53 -15.71 -7.32
C TYR A 291 -8.87 -15.24 -7.89
N ARG A 292 -9.12 -13.92 -7.99
CA ARG A 292 -10.37 -13.43 -8.59
C ARG A 292 -10.52 -13.82 -10.07
N ARG A 293 -9.41 -14.01 -10.81
CA ARG A 293 -9.44 -14.52 -12.19
C ARG A 293 -9.51 -16.05 -12.27
N HIS A 294 -9.06 -16.74 -11.22
CA HIS A 294 -9.03 -18.19 -11.11
C HIS A 294 -9.64 -18.64 -9.75
N PRO A 295 -10.97 -18.44 -9.56
CA PRO A 295 -11.62 -18.66 -8.26
C PRO A 295 -11.65 -20.12 -7.79
N ASP A 296 -11.27 -21.05 -8.65
CA ASP A 296 -11.07 -22.46 -8.36
C ASP A 296 -9.72 -22.76 -7.68
N ASP A 297 -8.76 -21.83 -7.73
CA ASP A 297 -7.46 -22.00 -7.07
C ASP A 297 -7.51 -21.59 -5.59
N PHE A 298 -7.95 -22.53 -4.76
CA PHE A 298 -8.02 -22.36 -3.31
C PHE A 298 -6.66 -22.09 -2.64
N TYR A 299 -5.53 -22.43 -3.30
CA TYR A 299 -4.21 -22.12 -2.78
C TYR A 299 -3.95 -20.61 -2.83
N LEU A 300 -4.26 -19.94 -3.95
CA LEU A 300 -4.12 -18.49 -4.07
C LEU A 300 -4.94 -17.75 -3.01
N LEU A 301 -6.18 -18.18 -2.74
CA LEU A 301 -7.02 -17.57 -1.70
C LEU A 301 -6.33 -17.62 -0.32
N ARG A 302 -5.79 -18.79 0.06
CA ARG A 302 -5.12 -18.97 1.36
C ARG A 302 -3.85 -18.13 1.49
N VAL A 303 -3.04 -18.06 0.44
CA VAL A 303 -1.82 -17.22 0.41
C VAL A 303 -2.19 -15.75 0.50
N GLY A 304 -3.12 -15.30 -0.34
CA GLY A 304 -3.53 -13.90 -0.44
C GLY A 304 -4.17 -13.37 0.85
N ILE A 305 -5.09 -14.12 1.44
CA ILE A 305 -5.71 -13.74 2.72
C ILE A 305 -4.66 -13.73 3.85
N GLY A 306 -3.75 -14.71 3.86
CA GLY A 306 -2.66 -14.76 4.83
C GLY A 306 -1.77 -13.51 4.80
N GLY A 307 -1.36 -13.08 3.61
CA GLY A 307 -0.50 -11.90 3.46
C GLY A 307 -1.22 -10.60 3.75
N SER A 308 -2.46 -10.46 3.27
CA SER A 308 -3.27 -9.26 3.48
C SER A 308 -3.58 -9.09 4.97
N SER A 309 -4.12 -10.12 5.64
CA SER A 309 -4.46 -10.03 7.06
C SER A 309 -3.23 -10.03 7.98
N GLY A 310 -2.09 -10.55 7.51
CA GLY A 310 -0.83 -10.59 8.25
C GLY A 310 -0.35 -9.22 8.72
N ALA A 311 -0.59 -8.17 7.93
CA ALA A 311 -0.22 -6.79 8.27
C ALA A 311 -0.80 -6.32 9.62
N LEU A 312 -1.99 -6.79 9.99
CA LEU A 312 -2.66 -6.41 11.24
C LEU A 312 -2.00 -7.00 12.48
N SER A 313 -1.25 -8.10 12.33
CA SER A 313 -0.57 -8.71 13.48
C SER A 313 0.53 -7.80 14.05
N ALA A 314 1.03 -6.87 13.24
CA ALA A 314 2.07 -5.93 13.64
C ALA A 314 1.54 -4.71 14.43
N ILE A 315 0.23 -4.66 14.69
CA ILE A 315 -0.41 -3.59 15.47
C ILE A 315 -0.73 -4.15 16.85
N ASP A 316 -0.22 -3.52 17.90
CA ASP A 316 -0.50 -3.92 19.28
C ASP A 316 -1.89 -3.46 19.77
N GLN A 317 -2.22 -3.79 21.01
CA GLN A 317 -3.53 -3.46 21.60
C GLN A 317 -3.73 -1.96 21.86
N ASP A 318 -2.63 -1.19 21.93
CA ASP A 318 -2.66 0.26 22.12
C ASP A 318 -2.66 1.00 20.76
N GLY A 319 -2.55 0.26 19.64
CA GLY A 319 -2.58 0.77 18.28
C GLY A 319 -1.21 1.14 17.70
N PHE A 320 -0.11 0.76 18.35
CA PHE A 320 1.24 1.00 17.83
C PHE A 320 1.62 -0.09 16.83
N ALA A 321 2.04 0.34 15.65
CA ALA A 321 2.52 -0.55 14.60
C ALA A 321 4.02 -0.82 14.72
N SER A 322 4.44 -2.01 14.30
CA SER A 322 5.83 -2.46 14.20
C SER A 322 6.17 -2.80 12.74
N CYS A 323 7.43 -2.62 12.33
CA CYS A 323 7.82 -2.93 10.95
C CYS A 323 7.75 -4.43 10.63
N ALA A 324 8.09 -5.28 11.59
CA ALA A 324 7.94 -6.73 11.53
C ALA A 324 8.15 -7.38 12.93
N PHE A 325 7.85 -8.68 13.03
CA PHE A 325 8.23 -9.50 14.19
C PHE A 325 9.56 -10.21 13.97
N HIS A 326 10.42 -10.18 14.99
CA HIS A 326 11.72 -10.85 15.03
C HIS A 326 11.55 -12.36 15.20
N SER A 327 11.79 -13.14 14.14
CA SER A 327 11.63 -14.60 14.21
C SER A 327 12.84 -15.36 14.76
N ASN A 328 13.94 -14.67 15.08
CA ASN A 328 15.06 -15.27 15.79
C ASN A 328 14.56 -15.89 17.10
N PRO A 329 14.76 -17.21 17.33
CA PRO A 329 14.30 -17.89 18.54
C PRO A 329 14.81 -17.29 19.86
N ALA A 330 15.90 -16.52 19.82
CA ALA A 330 16.44 -15.83 20.98
C ALA A 330 15.70 -14.52 21.34
N ARG A 331 14.81 -14.03 20.47
CA ARG A 331 14.17 -12.71 20.60
C ARG A 331 12.65 -12.78 20.63
N LEU A 332 12.02 -13.25 19.54
CA LEU A 332 10.58 -13.50 19.45
C LEU A 332 9.70 -12.34 19.98
N GLU A 333 9.94 -11.14 19.49
CA GLU A 333 9.19 -9.94 19.83
C GLU A 333 8.94 -9.06 18.59
N TRP A 334 8.01 -8.11 18.71
CA TRP A 334 7.81 -7.07 17.70
C TRP A 334 8.94 -6.05 17.73
N ASP A 335 9.42 -5.61 16.56
CA ASP A 335 10.36 -4.48 16.52
C ASP A 335 9.72 -3.25 17.13
N THR A 336 10.49 -2.45 17.87
CA THR A 336 9.95 -1.29 18.57
C THR A 336 9.67 -0.11 17.65
N TYR A 337 10.12 -0.14 16.40
CA TYR A 337 9.86 0.90 15.41
C TYR A 337 8.77 0.44 14.43
N SER A 338 7.84 1.34 14.14
CA SER A 338 6.90 1.17 13.03
C SER A 338 7.62 1.08 11.69
N GLY A 339 8.78 1.72 11.55
CA GLY A 339 9.66 1.58 10.39
C GLY A 339 8.92 1.72 9.06
N ASP A 340 9.11 0.73 8.21
CA ASP A 340 8.54 0.60 6.87
C ASP A 340 7.19 -0.15 6.84
N VAL A 341 6.39 -0.07 7.90
CA VAL A 341 5.04 -0.69 7.95
C VAL A 341 4.03 -0.08 6.99
N GLY A 342 4.28 1.15 6.50
CA GLY A 342 3.41 1.87 5.57
C GLY A 342 3.04 1.07 4.33
N PRO A 343 4.01 0.60 3.53
CA PRO A 343 3.74 -0.26 2.39
C PRO A 343 2.96 -1.53 2.73
N ASN A 344 3.14 -2.09 3.93
CA ASN A 344 2.35 -3.24 4.38
C ASN A 344 0.86 -2.88 4.51
N MET A 345 0.61 -1.73 5.16
CA MET A 345 -0.74 -1.21 5.38
C MET A 345 -1.38 -0.72 4.08
N PHE A 346 -0.61 -0.21 3.12
CA PHE A 346 -1.09 0.05 1.77
C PHE A 346 -1.60 -1.25 1.12
N GLY A 347 -0.78 -2.32 1.16
CA GLY A 347 -1.15 -3.62 0.63
C GLY A 347 -2.40 -4.21 1.29
N HIS A 348 -2.50 -4.10 2.61
CA HIS A 348 -3.71 -4.47 3.35
C HIS A 348 -4.92 -3.63 2.91
N ALA A 349 -4.82 -2.31 2.98
CA ALA A 349 -5.94 -1.39 2.75
C ALA A 349 -6.54 -1.51 1.33
N THR A 350 -5.70 -1.77 0.33
CA THR A 350 -6.11 -1.92 -1.08
C THR A 350 -6.62 -3.31 -1.43
N SER A 351 -6.29 -4.34 -0.64
CA SER A 351 -6.64 -5.73 -0.96
C SER A 351 -7.61 -6.41 0.00
N VAL A 352 -7.77 -5.89 1.23
CA VAL A 352 -8.62 -6.49 2.26
C VAL A 352 -10.09 -6.55 1.81
N GLY A 353 -10.72 -7.68 2.10
CA GLY A 353 -12.13 -7.95 1.82
C GLY A 353 -12.53 -9.34 2.30
N SER A 354 -13.84 -9.59 2.29
CA SER A 354 -14.41 -10.91 2.56
C SER A 354 -14.61 -11.71 1.28
N VAL A 355 -14.41 -13.03 1.36
CA VAL A 355 -14.59 -13.93 0.23
C VAL A 355 -15.54 -15.06 0.61
N LEU A 356 -16.61 -15.20 -0.17
CA LEU A 356 -17.49 -16.37 -0.13
C LEU A 356 -17.01 -17.37 -1.19
N VAL A 357 -16.71 -18.60 -0.76
CA VAL A 357 -16.29 -19.69 -1.64
C VAL A 357 -17.04 -20.97 -1.30
N HIS A 358 -17.27 -21.82 -2.29
CA HIS A 358 -17.75 -23.18 -2.09
C HIS A 358 -16.61 -24.16 -2.41
N HIS A 359 -16.14 -24.88 -1.40
CA HIS A 359 -15.06 -25.85 -1.52
C HIS A 359 -15.62 -27.28 -1.57
N ASP A 360 -15.07 -28.15 -2.41
CA ASP A 360 -15.58 -29.51 -2.62
C ASP A 360 -15.66 -30.33 -1.32
N ASP A 361 -14.62 -30.25 -0.49
CA ASP A 361 -14.57 -30.99 0.79
C ASP A 361 -15.24 -30.27 1.98
N PHE A 362 -15.29 -28.93 1.98
CA PHE A 362 -15.67 -28.14 3.16
C PHE A 362 -17.02 -27.41 3.00
N GLY A 363 -17.61 -27.45 1.80
CA GLY A 363 -18.82 -26.71 1.46
C GLY A 363 -18.60 -25.20 1.46
N TRP A 364 -19.59 -24.46 1.92
CA TRP A 364 -19.55 -22.99 1.97
C TRP A 364 -18.60 -22.47 3.05
N LEU A 365 -17.65 -21.64 2.64
CA LEU A 365 -16.66 -21.00 3.50
C LEU A 365 -16.67 -19.49 3.32
N GLY A 366 -16.50 -18.78 4.44
CA GLY A 366 -16.22 -17.34 4.47
C GLY A 366 -14.80 -17.08 4.91
N PHE A 367 -14.02 -16.40 4.07
CA PHE A 367 -12.75 -15.81 4.50
C PHE A 367 -13.01 -14.36 4.91
N ASN A 368 -12.49 -13.99 6.08
CA ASN A 368 -12.80 -12.71 6.73
C ASN A 368 -14.31 -12.46 6.87
N GLY A 369 -15.10 -13.51 7.12
CA GLY A 369 -16.55 -13.40 7.19
C GLY A 369 -17.20 -14.65 7.79
N GLU A 370 -18.39 -14.48 8.35
CA GLU A 370 -19.21 -15.58 8.83
C GLU A 370 -20.20 -15.98 7.72
N VAL A 371 -20.47 -17.29 7.59
CA VAL A 371 -21.38 -17.82 6.57
C VAL A 371 -22.48 -18.64 7.22
N GLU A 372 -23.72 -18.35 6.85
CA GLU A 372 -24.90 -19.11 7.20
C GLU A 372 -25.59 -19.62 5.93
N THR A 373 -26.02 -20.89 5.92
CA THR A 373 -26.73 -21.51 4.79
C THR A 373 -28.17 -21.82 5.20
N ARG A 374 -29.15 -21.33 4.43
CA ARG A 374 -30.58 -21.60 4.63
C ARG A 374 -31.23 -21.99 3.30
N GLY A 375 -31.40 -23.29 3.08
CA GLY A 375 -31.85 -23.79 1.78
C GLY A 375 -30.84 -23.39 0.71
N ASP A 376 -31.31 -22.73 -0.34
CA ASP A 376 -30.47 -22.25 -1.44
C ASP A 376 -29.87 -20.85 -1.20
N THR A 377 -30.20 -20.19 -0.09
CA THR A 377 -29.67 -18.87 0.25
C THR A 377 -28.45 -18.97 1.16
N ILE A 378 -27.34 -18.41 0.71
CA ILE A 378 -26.08 -18.32 1.44
C ILE A 378 -25.88 -16.88 1.91
N THR A 379 -25.85 -16.68 3.22
CA THR A 379 -25.67 -15.36 3.84
C THR A 379 -24.24 -15.24 4.32
N MET A 380 -23.51 -14.25 3.85
CA MET A 380 -22.21 -13.85 4.38
C MET A 380 -22.31 -12.54 5.16
N ARG A 381 -21.75 -12.53 6.38
CA ARG A 381 -21.51 -11.31 7.16
C ARG A 381 -20.02 -10.99 7.11
N PRO A 382 -19.60 -9.89 6.45
CA PRO A 382 -18.20 -9.48 6.41
C PRO A 382 -17.67 -9.09 7.80
N TRP A 383 -16.48 -9.60 8.12
CA TRP A 383 -15.70 -9.30 9.33
C TRP A 383 -14.29 -8.80 9.01
N ASP A 384 -13.99 -8.54 7.73
CA ASP A 384 -12.75 -7.88 7.35
C ASP A 384 -12.71 -6.45 7.93
N THR A 385 -11.52 -5.88 8.03
CA THR A 385 -11.30 -4.61 8.75
C THR A 385 -12.08 -3.43 8.16
N PHE A 386 -12.42 -3.45 6.87
CA PHE A 386 -13.08 -2.34 6.18
C PHE A 386 -14.53 -2.64 5.84
N ARG A 387 -14.88 -3.90 5.60
CA ARG A 387 -16.21 -4.35 5.14
C ARG A 387 -16.66 -3.62 3.88
N GLN A 388 -15.71 -3.24 3.03
CA GLN A 388 -15.95 -2.50 1.79
C GLN A 388 -15.80 -3.35 0.53
N ARG A 389 -15.37 -4.61 0.66
CA ARG A 389 -15.13 -5.50 -0.48
C ARG A 389 -15.63 -6.90 -0.18
N VAL A 390 -16.46 -7.43 -1.08
CA VAL A 390 -16.99 -8.79 -1.00
C VAL A 390 -16.80 -9.46 -2.35
N TYR A 391 -16.09 -10.60 -2.37
CA TYR A 391 -15.97 -11.44 -3.55
C TYR A 391 -16.81 -12.71 -3.41
N LEU A 392 -17.78 -12.89 -4.29
CA LEU A 392 -18.60 -14.09 -4.38
C LEU A 392 -18.00 -15.02 -5.45
N ALA A 393 -17.09 -15.90 -5.05
CA ALA A 393 -16.32 -16.72 -5.98
C ALA A 393 -17.19 -17.57 -6.92
N PRO A 394 -18.29 -18.22 -6.47
CA PRO A 394 -19.17 -18.99 -7.37
C PRO A 394 -19.90 -18.14 -8.41
N ALA A 395 -20.06 -16.84 -8.16
CA ALA A 395 -20.67 -15.90 -9.09
C ALA A 395 -19.64 -15.16 -9.97
N GLY A 396 -18.35 -15.22 -9.62
CA GLY A 396 -17.33 -14.35 -10.22
C GLY A 396 -17.59 -12.86 -9.98
N LEU A 397 -18.34 -12.52 -8.92
CA LEU A 397 -18.81 -11.16 -8.66
C LEU A 397 -17.99 -10.51 -7.56
N PHE A 398 -17.37 -9.37 -7.86
CA PHE A 398 -16.62 -8.56 -6.90
C PHE A 398 -17.36 -7.25 -6.63
N LEU A 399 -17.92 -7.14 -5.43
CA LEU A 399 -18.65 -5.97 -4.97
C LEU A 399 -17.71 -5.07 -4.18
N THR A 400 -17.67 -3.78 -4.50
CA THR A 400 -16.81 -2.83 -3.78
C THR A 400 -17.55 -1.52 -3.45
N LEU A 401 -17.23 -0.93 -2.30
CA LEU A 401 -17.79 0.36 -1.85
C LEU A 401 -16.68 1.41 -1.83
N ASP A 402 -16.95 2.59 -2.42
CA ASP A 402 -16.07 3.76 -2.25
C ASP A 402 -16.29 4.47 -0.93
N ALA A 403 -17.51 4.37 -0.40
CA ALA A 403 -17.89 4.78 0.94
C ALA A 403 -19.02 3.88 1.44
N GLY A 404 -19.17 3.80 2.77
CA GLY A 404 -20.10 2.90 3.44
C GLY A 404 -19.49 1.53 3.69
N ARG A 405 -20.30 0.63 4.24
CA ARG A 405 -19.88 -0.74 4.64
C ARG A 405 -20.97 -1.75 4.34
N PHE A 406 -20.57 -2.97 4.00
CA PHE A 406 -21.44 -4.12 3.90
C PHE A 406 -21.76 -4.66 5.30
N ALA A 407 -23.04 -4.70 5.66
CA ALA A 407 -23.52 -5.40 6.83
C ALA A 407 -23.72 -6.90 6.52
N GLN A 408 -24.19 -7.21 5.31
CA GLN A 408 -24.52 -8.57 4.90
C GLN A 408 -24.59 -8.67 3.37
N VAL A 409 -24.23 -9.82 2.82
CA VAL A 409 -24.49 -10.19 1.43
C VAL A 409 -25.17 -11.56 1.41
N GLU A 410 -26.31 -11.66 0.72
CA GLU A 410 -27.02 -12.92 0.48
C GLU A 410 -26.84 -13.32 -0.98
N PHE A 411 -26.53 -14.60 -1.21
CA PHE A 411 -26.42 -15.20 -2.53
C PHE A 411 -27.36 -16.39 -2.62
N ASP A 412 -28.35 -16.30 -3.50
CA ASP A 412 -29.24 -17.43 -3.80
C ASP A 412 -28.63 -18.29 -4.91
N VAL A 413 -28.29 -19.53 -4.58
CA VAL A 413 -27.57 -20.45 -5.48
C VAL A 413 -28.43 -20.83 -6.69
N SER A 414 -29.75 -20.94 -6.50
CA SER A 414 -30.69 -21.41 -7.53
C SER A 414 -30.95 -20.35 -8.60
N SER A 415 -31.22 -19.12 -8.17
CA SER A 415 -31.59 -17.98 -9.02
C SER A 415 -30.39 -17.13 -9.41
N ARG A 416 -29.26 -17.30 -8.71
CA ARG A 416 -28.05 -16.46 -8.80
C ARG A 416 -28.28 -15.02 -8.36
N GLU A 417 -29.37 -14.75 -7.64
CA GLU A 417 -29.68 -13.42 -7.10
C GLU A 417 -28.71 -13.07 -5.96
N VAL A 418 -28.23 -11.83 -5.97
CA VAL A 418 -27.39 -11.28 -4.90
C VAL A 418 -28.12 -10.12 -4.25
N ARG A 419 -28.34 -10.20 -2.93
CA ARG A 419 -28.88 -9.10 -2.14
C ARG A 419 -27.81 -8.55 -1.22
N VAL A 420 -27.73 -7.23 -1.15
CA VAL A 420 -26.75 -6.52 -0.35
C VAL A 420 -27.47 -5.69 0.70
N THR A 421 -27.06 -5.86 1.95
CA THR A 421 -27.46 -4.99 3.05
C THR A 421 -26.26 -4.16 3.47
N LEU A 422 -26.42 -2.85 3.47
CA LEU A 422 -25.40 -1.89 3.89
C LEU A 422 -25.62 -1.49 5.34
N ASP A 423 -24.53 -1.10 6.02
CA ASP A 423 -24.64 -0.44 7.32
C ASP A 423 -25.41 0.88 7.21
N PRO A 424 -26.05 1.35 8.30
CA PRO A 424 -26.68 2.66 8.33
C PRO A 424 -25.69 3.78 8.00
N ALA A 425 -26.21 4.85 7.39
CA ALA A 425 -25.47 6.10 7.21
C ALA A 425 -24.96 6.64 8.56
N THR A 426 -23.78 7.24 8.53
CA THR A 426 -23.18 7.96 9.68
C THR A 426 -23.04 9.45 9.33
N GLU A 427 -22.70 10.27 10.33
CA GLU A 427 -22.40 11.69 10.11
C GLU A 427 -21.25 11.88 9.11
N ASP A 428 -20.21 11.06 9.23
CA ASP A 428 -19.01 11.10 8.38
C ASP A 428 -19.18 10.34 7.05
N THR A 429 -20.24 9.54 6.89
CA THR A 429 -20.51 8.76 5.69
C THR A 429 -22.01 8.64 5.46
N SER A 430 -22.58 9.67 4.83
CA SER A 430 -24.02 9.78 4.62
C SER A 430 -24.54 8.98 3.41
N VAL A 431 -23.67 8.67 2.46
CA VAL A 431 -23.99 7.94 1.23
C VAL A 431 -23.01 6.80 1.04
N ALA A 432 -23.54 5.60 0.75
CA ALA A 432 -22.75 4.48 0.31
C ALA A 432 -22.65 4.44 -1.22
N TRP A 433 -21.44 4.23 -1.73
CA TRP A 433 -21.15 4.29 -3.17
C TRP A 433 -20.72 2.90 -3.65
N LEU A 434 -21.69 2.07 -4.08
CA LEU A 434 -21.44 0.73 -4.60
C LEU A 434 -20.92 0.78 -6.04
N ARG A 435 -19.89 -0.02 -6.33
CA ARG A 435 -19.32 -0.28 -7.65
C ARG A 435 -19.58 -1.71 -8.08
#